data_AF-A0AAD7ZAS9-F1
#
_entry.id   AF-A0AAD7ZAS9-F1
#
_cell.length_a   1.000
_cell.length_b   1.000
_cell.length_c   1.000
_cell.angle_alpha   90.00
_cell.angle_beta   90.00
_cell.angle_gamma   90.00
#
_symmetry.space_group_name_H-M   'P 1'
#
loop_
_entity.id
_entity.type
_entity.pdbx_description
1 polymer ?
#
loop_
_entity_poly.entity_id
_entity_poly.type
_entity_poly.pdbx_seq_one_letter_code
_entity_poly.pdbx_strand_id
1 'polypeptide(L)' 'SEYYIISGNQYGNDLGNGSWSGVVGKIMNNELDLCINEMVWNSERSNVIDYIESIIKS' A
#
# COMPACT_ATOMS: atom_id res chain seq x y z
N SER A 1 -12.41 -4.83 12.97
CA SER A 1 -11.41 -4.94 11.89
C SER A 1 -10.63 -6.21 12.11
N GLU A 2 -10.60 -7.09 11.11
CA GLU A 2 -9.75 -8.28 11.12
C GLU A 2 -8.40 -7.91 10.51
N TYR A 3 -7.31 -8.48 11.03
CA TYR A 3 -5.98 -8.32 10.46
C TYR A 3 -5.55 -9.65 9.82
N TYR A 4 -4.83 -9.57 8.70
CA TYR A 4 -4.22 -10.73 8.08
C TYR A 4 -2.84 -10.36 7.54
N ILE A 5 -1.95 -11.33 7.49
CA ILE A 5 -0.60 -11.15 6.97
C ILE A 5 -0.65 -11.40 5.47
N ILE A 6 -0.20 -10.40 4.70
CA ILE A 6 0.00 -10.53 3.26
C ILE A 6 1.38 -11.17 3.07
N SER A 7 1.43 -12.35 2.44
CA SER A 7 2.69 -13.07 2.22
C SER A 7 3.38 -12.62 0.92
N GLY A 8 4.71 -12.53 0.98
CA GLY A 8 5.56 -12.16 -0.15
C GLY A 8 5.75 -10.65 -0.35
N ASN A 9 6.56 -10.29 -1.35
CA ASN A 9 6.86 -8.89 -1.68
C ASN A 9 5.78 -8.30 -2.60
N GLN A 10 4.62 -8.01 -2.02
CA GLN A 10 3.44 -7.55 -2.75
C GLN A 10 3.08 -6.09 -2.42
N TYR A 11 4.05 -5.17 -2.35
CA TYR A 11 3.73 -3.76 -2.14
C TYR A 11 2.79 -3.23 -3.23
N GLY A 12 3.10 -3.54 -4.48
CA GLY A 12 2.32 -3.14 -5.65
C GLY A 12 3.13 -2.40 -6.69
N ASN A 13 2.79 -2.69 -7.94
CA ASN A 13 3.29 -2.04 -9.15
C ASN A 13 2.10 -1.56 -9.99
N ASP A 14 2.28 -0.43 -10.67
CA ASP A 14 1.38 0.05 -11.71
C ASP A 14 1.35 -0.96 -12.86
N LEU A 15 0.14 -1.33 -13.30
CA LEU A 15 -0.08 -2.26 -14.41
C LEU A 15 -0.27 -1.53 -15.75
N GLY A 16 -0.19 -0.19 -15.77
CA GLY A 16 -0.27 0.64 -16.98
C GLY A 16 -1.69 0.86 -17.50
N ASN A 17 -2.69 0.38 -16.79
CA ASN A 17 -4.12 0.47 -17.14
C ASN A 17 -4.93 1.20 -16.06
N GLY A 18 -4.26 1.96 -15.18
CA GLY A 18 -4.88 2.61 -14.03
C GLY A 18 -5.14 1.69 -12.84
N SER A 19 -4.80 0.40 -12.94
CA SER A 19 -4.86 -0.54 -11.81
C SER A 19 -3.48 -0.85 -11.26
N TRP A 20 -3.46 -1.22 -9.99
CA TRP A 20 -2.25 -1.60 -9.27
C TRP A 20 -2.35 -3.03 -8.77
N SER A 21 -1.19 -3.68 -8.66
CA SER A 21 -1.06 -4.98 -8.00
C SER A 21 -0.83 -4.84 -6.49
N GLY A 22 -0.87 -5.95 -5.76
CA GLY A 22 -0.43 -6.01 -4.36
C GLY A 22 -1.25 -5.15 -3.40
N VAL A 23 -0.61 -4.65 -2.35
CA VAL A 23 -1.20 -3.83 -1.29
C VAL A 23 -1.80 -2.55 -1.87
N VAL A 24 -1.08 -1.85 -2.76
CA VAL A 24 -1.61 -0.63 -3.40
C VAL A 24 -2.93 -0.92 -4.11
N GLY A 25 -2.98 -1.98 -4.93
CA GLY A 25 -4.21 -2.38 -5.61
C GLY A 25 -5.36 -2.71 -4.66
N LYS A 26 -5.07 -3.42 -3.57
CA LYS A 26 -6.07 -3.77 -2.55
C LYS A 26 -6.66 -2.55 -1.85
N ILE A 27 -5.82 -1.55 -1.53
CA ILE A 27 -6.28 -0.28 -0.96
C ILE A 27 -7.14 0.47 -1.98
N MET A 28 -6.67 0.61 -3.23
CA MET A 28 -7.43 1.28 -4.28
C MET A 28 -8.80 0.65 -4.55
N ASN A 29 -8.90 -0.67 -4.40
CA ASN A 29 -10.15 -1.42 -4.58
C ASN A 29 -11.03 -1.49 -3.32
N ASN A 30 -10.65 -0.80 -2.24
CA ASN A 30 -11.32 -0.87 -0.92
C ASN A 30 -11.41 -2.30 -0.33
N GLU A 31 -10.47 -3.18 -0.69
CA GLU A 31 -10.34 -4.54 -0.12
C GLU A 31 -9.46 -4.56 1.15
N LEU A 32 -8.73 -3.47 1.39
CA LEU A 32 -7.84 -3.30 2.54
C LEU A 32 -7.91 -1.84 3.00
N ASP A 33 -8.32 -1.61 4.24
CA ASP A 33 -8.45 -0.24 4.77
C ASP A 33 -7.10 0.39 5.13
N LEU A 34 -6.18 -0.41 5.67
CA LEU A 34 -4.88 0.04 6.16
C LEU A 34 -3.83 -1.06 6.01
N CYS A 35 -2.61 -0.68 5.63
CA CYS A 35 -1.45 -1.56 5.68
C CYS A 35 -0.37 -0.96 6.56
N ILE A 36 0.18 -1.76 7.47
CA ILE A 36 1.31 -1.38 8.33
C ILE A 36 2.51 -2.23 7.89
N ASN A 37 3.49 -1.61 7.26
CA ASN A 37 4.71 -2.27 6.80
C ASN A 37 5.88 -1.29 6.67
N GLU A 38 7.07 -1.83 6.43
CA GLU A 38 8.23 -1.08 5.97
C GLU A 38 8.13 -0.94 4.44
N MET A 39 7.49 0.13 3.96
CA MET A 39 7.43 0.46 2.53
C MET A 39 8.20 1.76 2.26
N VAL A 40 9.02 1.74 1.20
CA VAL A 40 9.64 2.96 0.67
C VAL A 40 8.57 3.84 0.03
N TRP A 41 8.49 5.10 0.48
CA TRP A 41 7.62 6.11 -0.10
C TRP A 41 8.20 6.56 -1.44
N ASN A 42 7.37 6.54 -2.48
CA ASN A 42 7.75 7.06 -3.79
C ASN A 42 6.60 7.86 -4.40
N SER A 43 6.93 8.70 -5.37
CA SER A 43 5.98 9.61 -6.02
C SER A 43 4.86 8.85 -6.74
N GLU A 44 5.18 7.73 -7.39
CA GLU A 44 4.21 6.95 -8.15
C GLU A 44 3.06 6.43 -7.27
N ARG A 45 3.39 5.86 -6.11
CA ARG A 45 2.40 5.34 -5.15
C ARG A 45 1.66 6.47 -4.43
N SER A 46 2.34 7.57 -4.13
CA SER A 46 1.72 8.73 -3.45
C SER A 46 0.61 9.40 -4.28
N ASN A 47 0.51 9.10 -5.57
CA ASN A 47 -0.57 9.60 -6.42
C ASN A 47 -1.87 8.79 -6.30
N VAL A 48 -1.82 7.59 -5.71
CA VAL A 48 -2.95 6.66 -5.68
C VAL A 48 -3.31 6.16 -4.28
N ILE A 49 -2.39 6.32 -3.32
CA ILE A 49 -2.61 6.04 -1.90
C ILE A 49 -1.99 7.14 -1.04
N ASP A 50 -2.54 7.31 0.16
CA ASP A 50 -1.98 8.22 1.17
C ASP A 50 -1.07 7.47 2.13
N TYR A 51 0.02 8.13 2.54
CA TYR A 51 0.92 7.63 3.57
C TYR A 51 0.68 8.33 4.90
N ILE A 52 0.74 7.57 5.99
CA ILE A 52 0.72 8.11 7.35
C ILE A 52 2.17 8.28 7.80
N GLU A 53 2.57 9.52 8.10
CA GLU A 53 3.87 9.80 8.69
C GLU A 53 3.99 9.11 10.06
N SER A 54 5.05 8.32 10.23
CA SER A 54 5.28 7.65 11.51
C SER A 54 5.65 8.68 12.57
N ILE A 55 4.89 8.69 13.67
CA ILE A 55 5.21 9.47 14.86
C ILE A 55 6.31 8.82 15.71
N ILE A 56 6.74 7.59 15.37
CA ILE A 56 7.79 6.88 16.08
C ILE A 56 9.14 7.47 15.65
N LYS A 57 9.71 8.30 16.51
CA LYS A 57 11.10 8.74 16.37
C LYS A 57 12.02 7.67 16.95
N SER A 58 12.98 7.21 16.15
CA SER A 58 14.09 6.36 16.57
C SER A 58 15.02 7.08 17.54
#